data_AF-A0AAD5TG40-F1
#
_entry.id   AF-A0AAD5TG40-F1
#
_cell.length_a   1.000
_cell.length_b   1.000
_cell.length_c   1.000
_cell.angle_alpha   90.00
_cell.angle_beta   90.00
_cell.angle_gamma   90.00
#
_symmetry.space_group_name_H-M   'P 1'
#
loop_
_entity.id
_entity.type
_entity.pdbx_description
1 polymer ?
#
loop_
_entity_poly.entity_id
_entity_poly.type
_entity_poly.pdbx_seq_one_letter_code
_entity_poly.pdbx_strand_id
1 'polypeptide(L)'
;MPVASLEAAVHIGTKEFIKGFIAGQFILGVLIFFLVKVFFFRSGEETRIELATRRNARKTYQPKDHIPISPHAVESQILTKTLYDVHMHPVESCDWLNVFIAQMITNYRTDNGFNNRIVHVLDEVLNGHTKPGFLGPIHITDFSLGDEFPLIKGVRVRFAEPSANLRTEIDFEFDDQVTLGVETQVLVNWPKPCIAALPVALTLSVIKFSGTIAIEFVTHPDSPTSHLSISILDDFVLDFQVCSLLGHRTKIKDLPKLAALITSKIRSVFVDEIVWPSFKRCHMPRFWGDVDEEGVREELEELVEEIKHA
;
A
#
# COMPACT_ATOMS: atom_id res chain seq x y z
N MET A 1 9.41 103.60 -8.58
CA MET A 1 10.49 102.66 -8.94
C MET A 1 10.39 101.43 -8.03
N PRO A 2 9.86 100.29 -8.53
CA PRO A 2 9.57 99.10 -7.73
C PRO A 2 10.30 97.87 -8.30
N VAL A 3 11.59 97.70 -7.99
CA VAL A 3 12.37 96.54 -8.46
C VAL A 3 13.09 95.83 -7.30
N ALA A 4 13.46 96.56 -6.23
CA ALA A 4 14.22 96.00 -5.10
C ALA A 4 13.42 95.08 -4.15
N SER A 5 12.08 95.17 -4.09
CA SER A 5 11.27 94.34 -3.19
C SER A 5 10.98 92.93 -3.73
N LEU A 6 10.97 92.76 -5.06
CA LEU A 6 10.67 91.48 -5.69
C LEU A 6 11.89 90.55 -5.69
N GLU A 7 13.09 91.08 -6.00
CA GLU A 7 14.34 90.30 -5.93
C GLU A 7 14.67 89.82 -4.51
N ALA A 8 14.43 90.65 -3.49
CA ALA A 8 14.64 90.27 -2.10
C ALA A 8 13.67 89.17 -1.65
N ALA A 9 12.40 89.25 -2.04
CA ALA A 9 11.40 88.23 -1.75
C ALA A 9 11.69 86.91 -2.48
N VAL A 10 12.14 86.97 -3.73
CA VAL A 10 12.58 85.79 -4.50
C VAL A 10 13.81 85.17 -3.85
N HIS A 11 14.83 85.94 -3.46
CA HIS A 11 16.03 85.40 -2.80
C HIS A 11 15.74 84.75 -1.43
N ILE A 12 14.77 85.28 -0.67
CA ILE A 12 14.31 84.69 0.60
C ILE A 12 13.55 83.38 0.33
N GLY A 13 12.65 83.38 -0.65
CA GLY A 13 11.93 82.17 -1.08
C GLY A 13 12.88 81.07 -1.57
N THR A 14 13.90 81.41 -2.35
CA THR A 14 14.91 80.46 -2.83
C THR A 14 15.78 79.93 -1.68
N LYS A 15 16.11 80.76 -0.68
CA LYS A 15 16.86 80.30 0.51
C LYS A 15 16.05 79.35 1.39
N GLU A 16 14.77 79.65 1.61
CA GLU A 16 13.89 78.75 2.38
C GLU A 16 13.59 77.45 1.61
N PHE A 17 13.45 77.52 0.29
CA PHE A 17 13.33 76.34 -0.57
C PHE A 17 14.58 75.46 -0.52
N ILE A 18 15.79 76.04 -0.62
CA ILE A 18 17.05 75.30 -0.54
C ILE A 18 17.22 74.66 0.84
N LYS A 19 16.87 75.36 1.93
CA LYS A 19 16.88 74.77 3.30
C LYS A 19 15.92 73.60 3.42
N GLY A 20 14.70 73.73 2.90
CA GLY A 20 13.71 72.65 2.86
C GLY A 20 14.17 71.46 2.02
N PHE A 21 14.80 71.72 0.88
CA PHE A 21 15.35 70.69 0.01
C PHE A 21 16.50 69.93 0.67
N ILE A 22 17.45 70.63 1.30
CA ILE A 22 18.57 70.00 2.02
C ILE A 22 18.06 69.18 3.21
N ALA A 23 17.10 69.70 3.98
CA ALA A 23 16.48 68.95 5.07
C ALA A 23 15.76 67.69 4.55
N GLY A 24 15.06 67.79 3.41
CA GLY A 24 14.41 66.65 2.76
C GLY A 24 15.40 65.60 2.27
N GLN A 25 16.50 66.01 1.62
CA GLN A 25 17.56 65.10 1.16
C GLN A 25 18.27 64.41 2.34
N PHE A 26 18.45 65.12 3.46
CA PHE A 26 19.01 64.53 4.67
C PHE A 26 18.09 63.46 5.27
N ILE A 27 16.80 63.74 5.39
CA ILE A 27 15.81 62.75 5.88
C ILE A 27 15.74 61.54 4.95
N LEU A 28 15.74 61.77 3.63
CA LEU A 28 15.77 60.69 2.65
C LEU A 28 17.05 59.84 2.77
N GLY A 29 18.20 60.48 2.97
CA GLY A 29 19.47 59.80 3.20
C GLY A 29 19.46 58.95 4.47
N VAL A 30 18.89 59.45 5.57
CA VAL A 30 18.73 58.70 6.83
C VAL A 30 17.76 57.52 6.63
N LEU A 31 16.66 57.70 5.91
CA LEU A 31 15.71 56.64 5.61
C LEU A 31 16.37 55.53 4.77
N ILE A 32 17.09 55.90 3.71
CA ILE A 32 17.83 54.96 2.85
C ILE A 32 18.91 54.25 3.66
N PHE A 33 19.66 54.95 4.52
CA PHE A 33 20.64 54.31 5.40
C PHE A 33 20.01 53.28 6.34
N PHE A 34 18.86 53.61 6.95
CA PHE A 34 18.13 52.66 7.80
C PHE A 34 17.58 51.47 6.99
N LEU A 35 17.04 51.71 5.79
CA LEU A 35 16.58 50.64 4.91
C LEU A 35 17.73 49.72 4.51
N VAL A 36 18.86 50.28 4.07
CA VAL A 36 20.06 49.49 3.74
C VAL A 36 20.57 48.76 4.98
N LYS A 37 20.57 49.37 6.17
CA LYS A 37 20.95 48.68 7.41
C LYS A 37 19.99 47.53 7.74
N VAL A 38 18.68 47.71 7.60
CA VAL A 38 17.69 46.67 7.88
C VAL A 38 17.71 45.56 6.82
N PHE A 39 18.01 45.87 5.56
CA PHE A 39 17.98 44.92 4.45
C PHE A 39 19.32 44.22 4.22
N PHE A 40 20.45 44.91 4.40
CA PHE A 40 21.80 44.36 4.20
C PHE A 40 22.50 43.96 5.51
N PHE A 41 22.20 44.59 6.65
CA PHE A 41 22.86 44.31 7.94
C PHE A 41 21.99 43.57 8.95
N ARG A 42 20.77 43.16 8.59
CA ARG A 42 20.12 42.05 9.31
C ARG A 42 20.88 40.79 8.92
N SER A 43 22.01 40.59 9.59
CA SER A 43 22.92 39.48 9.33
C SER A 43 22.11 38.19 9.36
N GLY A 44 22.28 37.36 8.34
CA GLY A 44 21.71 36.02 8.32
C GLY A 44 22.03 35.25 9.62
N GLU A 45 23.10 35.64 10.30
CA GLU A 45 23.56 35.14 11.58
C GLU A 45 22.59 35.40 12.75
N GLU A 46 21.99 36.59 12.88
CA GLU A 46 20.99 36.86 13.94
C GLU A 46 19.72 36.01 13.74
N THR A 47 19.31 35.86 12.48
CA THR A 47 18.15 35.03 12.12
C THR A 47 18.47 33.55 12.31
N ARG A 48 19.69 33.11 11.99
CA ARG A 48 20.17 31.73 12.24
C ARG A 48 20.29 31.41 13.72
N ILE A 49 20.78 32.35 14.54
CA ILE A 49 20.85 32.20 16.00
C ILE A 49 19.45 32.14 16.61
N GLU A 50 18.51 32.99 16.18
CA GLU A 50 17.12 32.92 16.66
C GLU A 50 16.44 31.59 16.26
N LEU A 51 16.67 31.12 15.04
CA LEU A 51 16.17 29.82 14.56
C LEU A 51 16.82 28.64 15.30
N ALA A 52 18.13 28.68 15.54
CA ALA A 52 18.86 27.66 16.31
C ALA A 52 18.40 27.63 17.78
N THR A 53 18.15 28.80 18.38
CA THR A 53 17.66 28.92 19.75
C THR A 53 16.21 28.42 19.87
N ARG A 54 15.34 28.75 18.90
CA ARG A 54 13.97 28.20 18.83
C ARG A 54 13.94 26.70 18.54
N ARG A 55 14.90 26.18 17.78
CA ARG A 55 15.06 24.74 17.50
C ARG A 55 15.52 23.97 18.73
N ASN A 56 16.47 24.50 19.51
CA ASN A 56 16.90 23.90 20.78
C ASN A 56 15.85 24.03 21.89
N ALA A 57 14.95 25.01 21.79
CA ALA A 57 13.81 25.16 22.70
C ALA A 57 12.59 24.32 22.32
N ARG A 58 12.55 23.70 21.13
CA ARG A 58 11.55 22.67 20.82
C ARG A 58 11.85 21.46 21.68
N LYS A 59 11.01 21.19 22.69
CA LYS A 59 10.99 19.90 23.36
C LYS A 59 10.87 18.83 22.28
N THR A 60 11.92 18.02 22.10
CA THR A 60 11.84 16.80 21.31
C THR A 60 10.61 16.05 21.80
N TYR A 61 9.70 15.69 20.88
CA TYR A 61 8.56 14.87 21.23
C TYR A 61 9.12 13.55 21.77
N GLN A 62 9.05 13.37 23.08
CA GLN A 62 9.30 12.09 23.69
C GLN A 62 7.97 11.34 23.69
N PRO A 63 7.85 10.24 22.93
CA PRO A 63 6.66 9.41 23.02
C PRO A 63 6.51 9.02 24.49
N LYS A 64 5.31 9.24 25.04
CA LYS A 64 5.03 8.79 26.40
C LYS A 64 5.15 7.27 26.42
N ASP A 65 5.97 6.75 27.32
CA ASP A 65 6.01 5.31 27.56
C ASP A 65 4.61 4.85 27.97
N HIS A 66 3.94 4.15 27.05
CA HIS A 66 2.66 3.54 27.34
C HIS A 66 2.92 2.35 28.25
N ILE A 67 2.29 2.36 29.44
CA ILE A 67 2.24 1.20 30.33
C ILE A 67 1.76 0.02 29.47
N PRO A 68 2.43 -1.15 29.49
CA PRO A 68 1.98 -2.31 28.72
C PRO A 68 0.61 -2.74 29.22
N ILE A 69 -0.42 -2.36 28.48
CA ILE A 69 -1.79 -2.83 28.69
C ILE A 69 -1.80 -4.28 28.22
N SER A 70 -2.30 -5.20 29.05
CA SER A 70 -2.51 -6.60 28.64
C SER A 70 -3.31 -6.64 27.32
N PRO A 71 -2.98 -7.52 26.35
CA PRO A 71 -3.67 -7.61 25.06
C PRO A 71 -5.20 -7.65 25.19
N HIS A 72 -5.73 -8.44 26.12
CA HIS A 72 -7.17 -8.52 26.40
C HIS A 72 -7.77 -7.23 26.96
N ALA A 73 -6.98 -6.44 27.70
CA ALA A 73 -7.41 -5.13 28.16
C ALA A 73 -7.44 -4.10 27.00
N VAL A 74 -6.61 -4.27 25.97
CA VAL A 74 -6.68 -3.44 24.74
C VAL A 74 -7.92 -3.80 23.93
N GLU A 75 -8.18 -5.08 23.69
CA GLU A 75 -9.32 -5.55 22.90
C GLU A 75 -10.66 -5.17 23.54
N SER A 76 -10.77 -5.37 24.86
CA SER A 76 -11.97 -4.95 25.61
C SER A 76 -12.19 -3.43 25.55
N GLN A 77 -11.11 -2.63 25.60
CA GLN A 77 -11.22 -1.18 25.39
C GLN A 77 -11.66 -0.82 23.98
N ILE A 78 -11.17 -1.52 22.95
CA ILE A 78 -11.59 -1.32 21.56
C ILE A 78 -13.09 -1.59 21.46
N LEU A 79 -13.55 -2.78 21.84
CA LEU A 79 -14.96 -3.18 21.78
C LEU A 79 -15.89 -2.22 22.54
N THR A 80 -15.48 -1.82 23.75
CA THR A 80 -16.26 -0.87 24.57
C THR A 80 -16.37 0.50 23.89
N LYS A 81 -15.28 1.00 23.31
CA LYS A 81 -15.27 2.31 22.65
C LYS A 81 -15.93 2.30 21.27
N THR A 82 -15.92 1.17 20.59
CA THR A 82 -16.61 0.98 19.30
C THR A 82 -18.06 0.55 19.47
N LEU A 83 -18.52 0.31 20.71
CA LEU A 83 -19.87 -0.16 21.04
C LEU A 83 -20.21 -1.49 20.35
N TYR A 84 -19.21 -2.35 20.19
CA TYR A 84 -19.35 -3.65 19.52
C TYR A 84 -19.38 -4.78 20.56
N ASP A 85 -20.46 -5.53 20.60
CA ASP A 85 -20.58 -6.74 21.42
C ASP A 85 -20.38 -7.97 20.54
N VAL A 86 -19.25 -8.67 20.72
CA VAL A 86 -18.86 -9.85 19.93
C VAL A 86 -19.92 -10.96 19.93
N HIS A 87 -20.73 -11.07 20.99
CA HIS A 87 -21.73 -12.13 21.12
C HIS A 87 -23.12 -11.72 20.65
N MET A 88 -23.47 -10.43 20.76
CA MET A 88 -24.82 -9.94 20.45
C MET A 88 -24.91 -9.16 19.14
N HIS A 89 -23.79 -8.71 18.56
CA HIS A 89 -23.84 -7.91 17.35
C HIS A 89 -24.34 -8.75 16.16
N PRO A 90 -25.33 -8.25 15.39
CA PRO A 90 -25.80 -8.95 14.21
C PRO A 90 -24.72 -9.00 13.13
N VAL A 91 -24.84 -9.97 12.23
CA VAL A 91 -23.97 -10.05 11.04
C VAL A 91 -24.28 -8.88 10.10
N GLU A 92 -23.24 -8.20 9.64
CA GLU A 92 -23.34 -7.06 8.73
C GLU A 92 -23.28 -7.52 7.27
N SER A 93 -24.12 -6.98 6.38
CA SER A 93 -24.11 -7.35 4.95
C SER A 93 -22.96 -6.71 4.17
N CYS A 94 -22.56 -5.49 4.54
CA CYS A 94 -21.54 -4.69 3.87
C CYS A 94 -21.76 -4.52 2.35
N ASP A 95 -23.01 -4.35 1.89
CA ASP A 95 -23.34 -4.28 0.45
C ASP A 95 -22.60 -3.17 -0.32
N TRP A 96 -22.29 -2.06 0.35
CA TRP A 96 -21.51 -0.97 -0.26
C TRP A 96 -20.10 -1.44 -0.65
N LEU A 97 -19.52 -2.39 0.10
CA LEU A 97 -18.19 -2.95 -0.17
C LEU A 97 -18.25 -3.89 -1.38
N ASN A 98 -19.36 -4.60 -1.59
CA ASN A 98 -19.58 -5.38 -2.82
C ASN A 98 -19.53 -4.48 -4.06
N VAL A 99 -20.20 -3.32 -4.02
CA VAL A 99 -20.15 -2.34 -5.12
C VAL A 99 -18.73 -1.82 -5.34
N PHE A 100 -18.01 -1.51 -4.27
CA PHE A 100 -16.64 -1.02 -4.36
C PHE A 100 -15.67 -2.07 -4.94
N ILE A 101 -15.74 -3.31 -4.47
CA ILE A 101 -14.94 -4.42 -4.99
C ILE A 101 -15.28 -4.67 -6.46
N ALA A 102 -16.56 -4.64 -6.83
CA ALA A 102 -16.99 -4.78 -8.21
C ALA A 102 -16.38 -3.68 -9.10
N GLN A 103 -16.42 -2.42 -8.67
CA GLN A 103 -15.78 -1.31 -9.39
C GLN A 103 -14.27 -1.54 -9.57
N MET A 104 -13.56 -2.00 -8.51
CA MET A 104 -12.14 -2.32 -8.61
C MET A 104 -11.88 -3.44 -9.62
N ILE A 105 -12.64 -4.54 -9.56
CA ILE A 105 -12.50 -5.68 -10.49
C ILE A 105 -12.80 -5.25 -11.92
N THR A 106 -13.83 -4.44 -12.16
CA THR A 106 -14.12 -3.91 -13.49
C THR A 106 -12.95 -3.10 -14.05
N ASN A 107 -12.32 -2.24 -13.24
CA ASN A 107 -11.14 -1.50 -13.67
C ASN A 107 -10.01 -2.44 -14.08
N TYR A 108 -9.76 -3.49 -13.30
CA TYR A 108 -8.75 -4.50 -13.62
C TYR A 108 -9.07 -5.31 -14.89
N ARG A 109 -10.33 -5.69 -15.11
CA ARG A 109 -10.78 -6.39 -16.33
C ARG A 109 -10.52 -5.58 -17.59
N THR A 110 -10.64 -4.25 -17.51
CA THR A 110 -10.39 -3.34 -18.64
C THR A 110 -8.92 -2.96 -18.81
N ASP A 111 -8.07 -3.19 -17.80
CA ASP A 111 -6.64 -2.88 -17.86
C ASP A 111 -5.84 -4.04 -18.49
N ASN A 112 -5.56 -3.93 -19.79
CA ASN A 112 -4.68 -4.87 -20.49
C ASN A 112 -3.27 -4.96 -19.87
N GLY A 113 -2.77 -3.87 -19.27
CA GLY A 113 -1.50 -3.86 -18.58
C GLY A 113 -1.53 -4.74 -17.32
N PHE A 114 -2.65 -4.79 -16.62
CA PHE A 114 -2.85 -5.66 -15.47
C PHE A 114 -2.86 -7.14 -15.87
N ASN A 115 -3.60 -7.50 -16.92
CA ASN A 115 -3.62 -8.88 -17.42
C ASN A 115 -2.22 -9.37 -17.78
N ASN A 116 -1.41 -8.56 -18.47
CA ASN A 116 -0.02 -8.92 -18.79
C ASN A 116 0.85 -9.12 -17.54
N ARG A 117 0.70 -8.26 -16.52
CA ARG A 117 1.42 -8.40 -15.25
C ARG A 117 1.02 -9.67 -14.50
N ILE A 118 -0.28 -9.97 -14.43
CA ILE A 118 -0.78 -11.20 -13.81
C ILE A 118 -0.24 -12.43 -14.53
N VAL A 119 -0.33 -12.46 -15.86
CA VAL A 119 0.15 -13.60 -16.65
C VAL A 119 1.64 -13.85 -16.39
N HIS A 120 2.46 -12.82 -16.30
CA HIS A 120 3.88 -12.96 -15.95
C HIS A 120 4.09 -13.55 -14.55
N VAL A 121 3.36 -13.05 -13.55
CA VAL A 121 3.42 -13.56 -12.17
C VAL A 121 2.96 -15.02 -12.10
N LEU A 122 1.87 -15.36 -12.81
CA LEU A 122 1.36 -16.72 -12.88
C LEU A 122 2.36 -17.66 -13.58
N ASP A 123 3.02 -17.20 -14.65
CA ASP A 123 4.04 -18.00 -15.35
C ASP A 123 5.24 -18.32 -14.45
N GLU A 124 5.73 -17.33 -13.69
CA GLU A 124 6.79 -17.52 -12.69
C GLU A 124 6.39 -18.50 -11.59
N VAL A 125 5.17 -18.37 -11.06
CA VAL A 125 4.66 -19.25 -9.99
C VAL A 125 4.44 -20.67 -10.49
N LEU A 126 3.85 -20.85 -11.67
CA LEU A 126 3.55 -22.16 -12.26
C LEU A 126 4.82 -22.90 -12.69
N ASN A 127 5.85 -22.19 -13.15
CA ASN A 127 7.14 -22.77 -13.53
C ASN A 127 8.16 -22.82 -12.39
N GLY A 128 7.82 -22.30 -11.22
CA GLY A 128 8.68 -22.29 -10.03
C GLY A 128 8.76 -23.65 -9.30
N HIS A 129 9.03 -23.59 -7.99
CA HIS A 129 9.27 -24.77 -7.15
C HIS A 129 8.06 -25.72 -7.00
N THR A 130 6.87 -25.27 -7.39
CA THR A 130 5.62 -26.03 -7.27
C THR A 130 5.36 -26.93 -8.49
N LYS A 131 6.12 -26.78 -9.58
CA LYS A 131 5.90 -27.50 -10.84
C LYS A 131 6.20 -29.00 -10.70
N PRO A 132 5.24 -29.90 -11.00
CA PRO A 132 5.48 -31.34 -11.01
C PRO A 132 6.53 -31.78 -12.03
N GLY A 133 7.38 -32.74 -11.68
CA GLY A 133 8.45 -33.24 -12.55
C GLY A 133 7.99 -34.02 -13.79
N PHE A 134 6.72 -34.43 -13.85
CA PHE A 134 6.13 -35.05 -15.04
C PHE A 134 5.57 -34.03 -16.04
N LEU A 135 5.58 -32.74 -15.72
CA LEU A 135 5.19 -31.66 -16.63
C LEU A 135 6.45 -30.94 -17.15
N GLY A 136 6.46 -30.67 -18.46
CA GLY A 136 7.39 -29.76 -19.11
C GLY A 136 7.13 -28.31 -18.69
N PRO A 137 7.69 -27.33 -19.42
CA PRO A 137 7.33 -25.93 -19.24
C PRO A 137 5.81 -25.74 -19.36
N ILE A 138 5.25 -24.89 -18.50
CA ILE A 138 3.85 -24.49 -18.51
C ILE A 138 3.80 -23.13 -19.19
N HIS A 139 3.02 -23.01 -20.27
CA HIS A 139 2.83 -21.75 -20.98
C HIS A 139 1.39 -21.31 -20.87
N ILE A 140 1.16 -20.07 -20.43
CA ILE A 140 -0.18 -19.51 -20.35
C ILE A 140 -0.59 -19.01 -21.74
N THR A 141 -1.69 -19.56 -22.27
CA THR A 141 -2.22 -19.21 -23.60
C THR A 141 -3.38 -18.24 -23.54
N ASP A 142 -4.16 -18.29 -22.46
CA ASP A 142 -5.36 -17.49 -22.28
C ASP A 142 -5.61 -17.21 -20.80
N PHE A 143 -6.21 -16.07 -20.49
CA PHE A 143 -6.55 -15.68 -19.13
C PHE A 143 -7.80 -14.80 -19.12
N SER A 144 -8.77 -15.17 -18.29
CA SER A 144 -10.01 -14.44 -18.09
C SER A 144 -10.39 -14.40 -16.61
N LEU A 145 -10.78 -13.21 -16.13
CA LEU A 145 -11.26 -12.96 -14.76
C LEU A 145 -12.78 -13.18 -14.59
N GLY A 146 -13.46 -13.71 -15.61
CA GLY A 146 -14.92 -13.85 -15.61
C GLY A 146 -15.66 -12.51 -15.76
N ASP A 147 -16.96 -12.53 -15.53
CA ASP A 147 -17.91 -11.42 -15.69
C ASP A 147 -18.69 -11.06 -14.41
N GLU A 148 -18.86 -12.00 -13.48
CA GLU A 148 -19.55 -11.81 -12.20
C GLU A 148 -18.59 -11.36 -11.09
N PHE A 149 -19.11 -10.98 -9.93
CA PHE A 149 -18.32 -10.42 -8.84
C PHE A 149 -18.41 -11.24 -7.56
N PRO A 150 -17.34 -11.31 -6.75
CA PRO A 150 -17.42 -11.90 -5.43
C PRO A 150 -18.32 -11.05 -4.54
N LEU A 151 -19.23 -11.71 -3.82
CA LEU A 151 -20.20 -11.08 -2.95
C LEU A 151 -19.91 -11.43 -1.49
N ILE A 152 -19.73 -10.40 -0.67
CA ILE A 152 -19.74 -10.52 0.79
C ILE A 152 -21.19 -10.75 1.20
N LYS A 153 -21.40 -11.80 1.99
CA LYS A 153 -22.71 -12.21 2.52
C LYS A 153 -22.88 -11.83 3.99
N GLY A 154 -21.78 -11.76 4.72
CA GLY A 154 -21.82 -11.50 6.14
C GLY A 154 -20.45 -11.17 6.70
N VAL A 155 -20.39 -10.15 7.55
CA VAL A 155 -19.21 -9.75 8.29
C VAL A 155 -19.51 -9.78 9.78
N ARG A 156 -18.59 -10.34 10.56
CA ARG A 156 -18.69 -10.40 12.02
C ARG A 156 -17.32 -10.37 12.66
N VAL A 157 -17.23 -9.80 13.86
CA VAL A 157 -16.03 -9.89 14.68
C VAL A 157 -16.20 -11.02 15.68
N ARG A 158 -15.16 -11.84 15.84
CA ARG A 158 -15.06 -12.92 16.82
C ARG A 158 -13.71 -12.87 17.53
N PHE A 159 -13.58 -13.59 18.63
CA PHE A 159 -12.28 -13.86 19.21
C PHE A 159 -11.63 -15.04 18.49
N ALA A 160 -10.37 -14.91 18.09
CA ALA A 160 -9.57 -16.01 17.58
C ALA A 160 -9.20 -16.95 18.73
N GLU A 161 -9.33 -18.26 18.51
CA GLU A 161 -8.85 -19.27 19.46
C GLU A 161 -7.49 -19.80 18.96
N PRO A 162 -6.44 -19.92 19.80
CA PRO A 162 -6.38 -19.65 21.25
C PRO A 162 -5.84 -18.26 21.63
N SER A 163 -5.50 -17.40 20.67
CA SER A 163 -4.86 -16.09 20.93
C SER A 163 -5.76 -15.11 21.68
N ALA A 164 -7.08 -15.32 21.60
CA ALA A 164 -8.13 -14.41 22.05
C ALA A 164 -8.02 -13.00 21.43
N ASN A 165 -7.29 -12.88 20.31
CA ASN A 165 -7.24 -11.66 19.52
C ASN A 165 -8.59 -11.41 18.82
N LEU A 166 -8.86 -10.15 18.48
CA LEU A 166 -10.00 -9.81 17.63
C LEU A 166 -9.73 -10.25 16.18
N ARG A 167 -10.63 -11.09 15.67
CA ARG A 167 -10.65 -11.60 14.30
C ARG A 167 -11.93 -11.16 13.60
N THR A 168 -11.78 -10.59 12.42
CA THR A 168 -12.90 -10.30 11.53
C THR A 168 -13.10 -11.49 10.58
N GLU A 169 -14.30 -12.05 10.57
CA GLU A 169 -14.74 -13.09 9.65
C GLU A 169 -15.64 -12.49 8.58
N ILE A 170 -15.30 -12.72 7.32
CA ILE A 170 -16.00 -12.22 6.14
C ILE A 170 -16.43 -13.43 5.31
N ASP A 171 -17.72 -13.75 5.34
CA ASP A 171 -18.31 -14.77 4.49
C ASP A 171 -18.48 -14.23 3.07
N PHE A 172 -17.96 -14.95 2.08
CA PHE A 172 -18.02 -14.56 0.68
C PHE A 172 -18.48 -15.71 -0.22
N GLU A 173 -19.04 -15.35 -1.36
CA GLU A 173 -19.45 -16.27 -2.42
C GLU A 173 -19.09 -15.67 -3.78
N PHE A 174 -18.51 -16.51 -4.64
CA PHE A 174 -18.18 -16.21 -6.02
C PHE A 174 -18.62 -17.39 -6.88
N ASP A 175 -19.50 -17.13 -7.85
CA ASP A 175 -20.07 -18.13 -8.76
C ASP A 175 -19.90 -17.62 -10.19
N ASP A 176 -18.78 -17.99 -10.80
CA ASP A 176 -18.35 -17.56 -12.13
C ASP A 176 -17.15 -18.37 -12.60
N GLN A 177 -16.75 -18.20 -13.86
CA GLN A 177 -15.64 -18.91 -14.49
C GLN A 177 -14.38 -18.04 -14.66
N VAL A 178 -13.53 -18.01 -13.64
CA VAL A 178 -12.17 -17.47 -13.79
C VAL A 178 -11.31 -18.52 -14.47
N THR A 179 -10.83 -18.21 -15.68
CA THR A 179 -10.26 -19.18 -16.60
C THR A 179 -8.80 -18.90 -16.92
N LEU A 180 -7.99 -19.96 -16.94
CA LEU A 180 -6.59 -19.97 -17.32
C LEU A 180 -6.35 -21.07 -18.36
N GLY A 181 -6.08 -20.66 -19.60
CA GLY A 181 -5.60 -21.54 -20.65
C GLY A 181 -4.12 -21.81 -20.49
N VAL A 182 -3.74 -23.10 -20.51
CA VAL A 182 -2.37 -23.56 -20.36
C VAL A 182 -2.01 -24.56 -21.44
N GLU A 183 -0.87 -24.36 -22.07
CA GLU A 183 -0.21 -25.36 -22.90
C GLU A 183 1.01 -25.92 -22.17
N THR A 184 1.12 -27.24 -22.10
CA THR A 184 2.26 -27.91 -21.47
C THR A 184 2.55 -29.25 -22.13
N GLN A 185 3.60 -29.94 -21.69
CA GLN A 185 3.97 -31.26 -22.17
C GLN A 185 3.98 -32.25 -21.01
N VAL A 186 3.30 -33.38 -21.17
CA VAL A 186 3.38 -34.48 -20.19
C VAL A 186 4.55 -35.38 -20.57
N LEU A 187 5.52 -35.50 -19.66
CA LEU A 187 6.72 -36.32 -19.82
C LEU A 187 6.44 -37.76 -19.39
N VAL A 188 6.60 -38.69 -20.32
CA VAL A 188 6.41 -40.13 -20.10
C VAL A 188 7.76 -40.77 -19.75
N ASN A 189 7.84 -41.32 -18.54
CA ASN A 189 9.09 -41.82 -17.94
C ASN A 189 9.19 -43.35 -17.85
N TRP A 190 8.31 -44.11 -18.52
CA TRP A 190 8.32 -45.58 -18.50
C TRP A 190 8.34 -46.16 -19.91
N PRO A 191 9.18 -47.17 -20.22
CA PRO A 191 10.13 -47.89 -19.36
C PRO A 191 11.51 -47.23 -19.13
N LYS A 192 11.79 -46.06 -19.71
CA LYS A 192 13.00 -45.24 -19.47
C LYS A 192 12.56 -43.79 -19.20
N PRO A 193 13.33 -43.00 -18.42
CA PRO A 193 13.05 -41.57 -18.24
C PRO A 193 12.98 -40.82 -19.58
N CYS A 194 12.06 -39.86 -19.69
CA CYS A 194 11.90 -38.96 -20.84
C CYS A 194 11.76 -39.64 -22.21
N ILE A 195 11.06 -40.78 -22.30
CA ILE A 195 10.85 -41.50 -23.57
C ILE A 195 9.99 -40.71 -24.55
N ALA A 196 8.99 -39.99 -24.05
CA ALA A 196 8.09 -39.21 -24.89
C ALA A 196 7.62 -37.96 -24.15
N ALA A 197 7.34 -36.91 -24.92
CA ALA A 197 6.66 -35.71 -24.46
C ALA A 197 5.35 -35.58 -25.25
N LEU A 198 4.23 -35.58 -24.56
CA LEU A 198 2.91 -35.42 -25.16
C LEU A 198 2.46 -33.96 -24.95
N PRO A 199 2.27 -33.16 -26.01
CA PRO A 199 1.70 -31.83 -25.86
C PRO A 199 0.24 -31.93 -25.41
N VAL A 200 -0.12 -31.13 -24.40
CA VAL A 200 -1.46 -31.04 -23.86
C VAL A 200 -1.81 -29.56 -23.67
N ALA A 201 -2.91 -29.15 -24.30
CA ALA A 201 -3.54 -27.87 -24.06
C ALA A 201 -4.77 -28.08 -23.17
N LEU A 202 -4.83 -27.32 -22.08
CA LEU A 202 -5.81 -27.40 -21.01
C LEU A 202 -6.41 -26.02 -20.76
N THR A 203 -7.66 -26.01 -20.30
CA THR A 203 -8.34 -24.85 -19.77
C THR A 203 -8.71 -25.18 -18.33
N LEU A 204 -8.14 -24.42 -17.39
CA LEU A 204 -8.41 -24.53 -15.96
C LEU A 204 -9.37 -23.41 -15.59
N SER A 205 -10.52 -23.73 -15.02
CA SER A 205 -11.49 -22.73 -14.59
C SER A 205 -11.84 -22.94 -13.12
N VAL A 206 -11.78 -21.89 -12.30
CA VAL A 206 -12.48 -21.87 -11.01
C VAL A 206 -13.92 -21.52 -11.33
N ILE A 207 -14.87 -22.39 -10.98
CA ILE A 207 -16.30 -22.23 -11.31
C ILE A 207 -17.13 -21.80 -10.10
N LYS A 208 -16.67 -22.13 -8.90
CA LYS A 208 -17.31 -21.75 -7.65
C LYS A 208 -16.28 -21.61 -6.57
N PHE A 209 -16.35 -20.52 -5.83
CA PHE A 209 -15.50 -20.27 -4.69
C PHE A 209 -16.28 -19.56 -3.59
N SER A 210 -16.42 -20.21 -2.44
CA SER A 210 -17.10 -19.63 -1.29
C SER A 210 -16.42 -20.06 -0.01
N GLY A 211 -16.52 -19.25 1.02
CA GLY A 211 -15.98 -19.57 2.34
C GLY A 211 -15.93 -18.35 3.23
N THR A 212 -15.14 -18.44 4.29
CA THR A 212 -14.96 -17.35 5.24
C THR A 212 -13.50 -16.90 5.25
N ILE A 213 -13.28 -15.63 4.92
CA ILE A 213 -11.98 -14.98 5.08
C ILE A 213 -11.86 -14.55 6.54
N ALA A 214 -10.75 -14.92 7.17
CA ALA A 214 -10.39 -14.54 8.53
C ALA A 214 -9.23 -13.53 8.49
N ILE A 215 -9.47 -12.34 9.05
CA ILE A 215 -8.50 -11.27 9.16
C ILE A 215 -8.23 -11.00 10.64
N GLU A 216 -6.96 -11.01 11.04
CA GLU A 216 -6.54 -10.80 12.42
C GLU A 216 -5.30 -9.90 12.46
N PHE A 217 -5.19 -9.09 13.52
CA PHE A 217 -3.97 -8.35 13.83
C PHE A 217 -3.13 -9.19 14.78
N VAL A 218 -1.94 -9.61 14.32
CA VAL A 218 -1.04 -10.45 15.12
C VAL A 218 0.22 -9.67 15.46
N THR A 219 0.50 -9.55 16.75
CA THR A 219 1.77 -9.03 17.27
C THR A 219 2.64 -10.20 17.70
N HIS A 220 3.85 -10.27 17.18
CA HIS A 220 4.79 -11.31 17.57
C HIS A 220 5.31 -11.03 19.00
N PRO A 221 5.41 -12.04 19.88
CA PRO A 221 5.89 -11.82 21.25
C PRO A 221 7.33 -11.26 21.30
N ASP A 222 8.17 -11.66 20.35
CA ASP A 222 9.59 -11.28 20.30
C ASP A 222 9.90 -10.04 19.42
N SER A 223 8.89 -9.48 18.73
CA SER A 223 9.09 -8.26 17.92
C SER A 223 7.93 -7.28 18.06
N PRO A 224 8.19 -5.97 18.19
CA PRO A 224 7.15 -4.95 18.33
C PRO A 224 6.34 -4.73 17.03
N THR A 225 6.55 -5.56 16.02
CA THR A 225 5.94 -5.44 14.70
C THR A 225 4.63 -6.21 14.64
N SER A 226 3.52 -5.47 14.60
CA SER A 226 2.21 -6.02 14.29
C SER A 226 2.06 -6.20 12.77
N HIS A 227 1.50 -7.33 12.36
CA HIS A 227 1.15 -7.59 10.97
C HIS A 227 -0.32 -8.01 10.87
N LEU A 228 -0.89 -7.79 9.69
CA LEU A 228 -2.22 -8.27 9.37
C LEU A 228 -2.09 -9.70 8.82
N SER A 229 -2.69 -10.67 9.48
CA SER A 229 -2.80 -12.03 8.94
C SER A 229 -4.14 -12.18 8.23
N ILE A 230 -4.10 -12.61 6.98
CA ILE A 230 -5.27 -12.92 6.16
C ILE A 230 -5.24 -14.42 5.86
N SER A 231 -6.31 -15.12 6.21
CA SER A 231 -6.45 -16.56 5.98
C SER A 231 -7.86 -16.89 5.52
N ILE A 232 -8.07 -18.12 5.07
CA ILE A 232 -9.39 -18.67 4.74
C ILE A 232 -9.67 -19.83 5.69
N LEU A 233 -10.88 -19.90 6.25
CA LEU A 233 -11.27 -21.00 7.13
C LEU A 233 -11.42 -22.31 6.35
N ASP A 234 -11.36 -23.44 7.05
CA ASP A 234 -11.29 -24.79 6.45
C ASP A 234 -12.60 -25.28 5.81
N ASP A 235 -13.72 -24.62 6.09
CA ASP A 235 -15.06 -24.89 5.57
C ASP A 235 -15.37 -24.26 4.20
N PHE A 236 -14.34 -24.03 3.38
CA PHE A 236 -14.46 -23.42 2.06
C PHE A 236 -14.88 -24.42 0.97
N VAL A 237 -15.55 -23.91 -0.06
CA VAL A 237 -15.85 -24.60 -1.32
C VAL A 237 -14.99 -23.96 -2.41
N LEU A 238 -14.23 -24.76 -3.16
CA LEU A 238 -13.38 -24.30 -4.25
C LEU A 238 -13.39 -25.31 -5.39
N ASP A 239 -14.32 -25.13 -6.31
CA ASP A 239 -14.56 -26.07 -7.39
C ASP A 239 -13.84 -25.65 -8.66
N PHE A 240 -13.13 -26.60 -9.24
CA PHE A 240 -12.35 -26.44 -10.45
C PHE A 240 -12.96 -27.28 -11.57
N GLN A 241 -12.95 -26.72 -12.77
CA GLN A 241 -13.22 -27.43 -14.01
C GLN A 241 -11.95 -27.46 -14.85
N VAL A 242 -11.63 -28.63 -15.41
CA VAL A 242 -10.49 -28.81 -16.32
C VAL A 242 -10.99 -29.37 -17.63
N CYS A 243 -10.81 -28.62 -18.71
CA CYS A 243 -11.15 -29.02 -20.07
C CYS A 243 -9.88 -29.18 -20.90
N SER A 244 -9.84 -30.08 -21.88
CA SER A 244 -8.75 -30.11 -22.85
C SER A 244 -9.16 -29.38 -24.12
N LEU A 245 -8.25 -28.58 -24.66
CA LEU A 245 -8.41 -27.87 -25.93
C LEU A 245 -8.05 -28.74 -27.14
N LEU A 246 -7.64 -30.00 -26.93
CA LEU A 246 -7.35 -30.95 -27.99
C LEU A 246 -8.65 -31.56 -28.52
N GLY A 247 -8.92 -31.35 -29.81
CA GLY A 247 -10.11 -31.90 -30.49
C GLY A 247 -10.19 -33.44 -30.46
N HIS A 248 -11.38 -33.95 -30.81
CA HIS A 248 -11.85 -35.35 -30.79
C HIS A 248 -10.86 -36.49 -31.21
N ARG A 249 -9.75 -36.18 -31.89
CA ARG A 249 -8.85 -37.16 -32.51
C ARG A 249 -7.74 -37.69 -31.61
N THR A 250 -7.39 -37.02 -30.52
CA THR A 250 -6.42 -37.54 -29.53
C THR A 250 -7.16 -37.95 -28.27
N LYS A 251 -7.68 -39.19 -28.26
CA LYS A 251 -8.18 -39.81 -27.01
C LYS A 251 -6.99 -40.04 -26.07
N ILE A 252 -6.60 -39.01 -25.32
CA ILE A 252 -5.77 -39.17 -24.13
C ILE A 252 -6.61 -40.03 -23.17
N LYS A 253 -6.27 -41.32 -23.07
CA LYS A 253 -7.05 -42.30 -22.29
C LYS A 253 -7.19 -41.90 -20.81
N ASP A 254 -6.31 -41.04 -20.30
CA ASP A 254 -6.22 -40.67 -18.88
C ASP A 254 -6.42 -39.16 -18.62
N LEU A 255 -7.06 -38.40 -19.52
CA LEU A 255 -7.34 -36.98 -19.30
C LEU A 255 -8.09 -36.70 -17.98
N PRO A 256 -9.11 -37.50 -17.57
CA PRO A 256 -9.76 -37.31 -16.27
C PRO A 256 -8.82 -37.47 -15.08
N LYS A 257 -7.82 -38.36 -15.17
CA LYS A 257 -6.80 -38.53 -14.12
C LYS A 257 -5.87 -37.34 -14.07
N LEU A 258 -5.44 -36.82 -15.22
CA LEU A 258 -4.62 -35.61 -15.29
C LEU A 258 -5.37 -34.41 -14.70
N ALA A 259 -6.64 -34.22 -15.08
CA ALA A 259 -7.51 -33.20 -14.50
C ALA A 259 -7.60 -33.34 -12.97
N ALA A 260 -7.91 -34.53 -12.46
CA ALA A 260 -7.99 -34.78 -11.02
C ALA A 260 -6.66 -34.50 -10.29
N LEU A 261 -5.53 -34.88 -10.89
CA LEU A 261 -4.20 -34.61 -10.33
C LEU A 261 -3.89 -33.11 -10.28
N ILE A 262 -4.17 -32.38 -11.36
CA ILE A 262 -3.96 -30.92 -11.42
C ILE A 262 -4.86 -30.23 -10.39
N THR A 263 -6.15 -30.56 -10.36
CA THR A 263 -7.11 -30.01 -9.38
C THR A 263 -6.67 -30.29 -7.95
N SER A 264 -6.27 -31.52 -7.64
CA SER A 264 -5.78 -31.90 -6.31
C SER A 264 -4.51 -31.12 -5.93
N LYS A 265 -3.58 -30.93 -6.87
CA LYS A 265 -2.35 -30.19 -6.61
C LYS A 265 -2.61 -28.70 -6.39
N ILE A 266 -3.44 -28.06 -7.22
CA ILE A 266 -3.81 -26.64 -7.06
C ILE A 266 -4.50 -26.43 -5.71
N ARG A 267 -5.45 -27.32 -5.36
CA ARG A 267 -6.12 -27.27 -4.06
C ARG A 267 -5.14 -27.43 -2.90
N SER A 268 -4.18 -28.35 -2.99
CA SER A 268 -3.13 -28.52 -1.97
C SER A 268 -2.31 -27.23 -1.80
N VAL A 269 -1.86 -26.63 -2.91
CA VAL A 269 -1.10 -25.37 -2.85
C VAL A 269 -1.94 -24.26 -2.21
N PHE A 270 -3.22 -24.14 -2.58
CA PHE A 270 -4.12 -23.16 -1.97
C PHE A 270 -4.25 -23.38 -0.45
N VAL A 271 -4.46 -24.63 -0.02
CA VAL A 271 -4.54 -24.97 1.41
C VAL A 271 -3.25 -24.61 2.14
N ASP A 272 -2.11 -25.03 1.61
CA ASP A 272 -0.80 -24.83 2.23
C ASP A 272 -0.45 -23.33 2.36
N GLU A 273 -0.92 -22.50 1.42
CA GLU A 273 -0.53 -21.08 1.33
C GLU A 273 -1.43 -20.10 2.08
N ILE A 274 -2.74 -20.37 2.21
CA ILE A 274 -3.69 -19.38 2.77
C ILE A 274 -4.79 -19.95 3.68
N VAL A 275 -5.02 -21.27 3.68
CA VAL A 275 -6.07 -21.85 4.54
C VAL A 275 -5.52 -22.02 5.95
N TRP A 276 -6.29 -21.63 6.96
CA TRP A 276 -5.90 -21.74 8.36
C TRP A 276 -5.41 -23.16 8.69
N PRO A 277 -4.26 -23.35 9.38
CA PRO A 277 -3.48 -22.36 10.14
C PRO A 277 -2.46 -21.55 9.31
N SER A 278 -2.38 -21.78 7.99
CA SER A 278 -1.58 -20.93 7.10
C SER A 278 -2.26 -19.58 6.88
N PHE A 279 -1.48 -18.55 6.59
CA PHE A 279 -1.97 -17.20 6.38
C PHE A 279 -1.00 -16.38 5.53
N LYS A 280 -1.54 -15.39 4.82
CA LYS A 280 -0.76 -14.35 4.17
C LYS A 280 -0.55 -13.18 5.12
N ARG A 281 0.70 -12.78 5.25
CA ARG A 281 1.11 -11.61 6.03
C ARG A 281 1.01 -10.38 5.15
N CYS A 282 0.17 -9.43 5.55
CA CYS A 282 0.14 -8.10 4.99
C CYS A 282 0.77 -7.14 6.01
N HIS A 283 1.78 -6.40 5.56
CA HIS A 283 2.38 -5.36 6.38
C HIS A 283 1.39 -4.22 6.55
N MET A 284 1.35 -3.62 7.75
CA MET A 284 0.56 -2.42 7.96
C MET A 284 1.02 -1.35 6.97
N PRO A 285 0.10 -0.75 6.19
CA PRO A 285 0.46 0.35 5.31
C PRO A 285 1.06 1.47 6.15
N ARG A 286 2.28 1.89 5.81
CA ARG A 286 2.88 3.09 6.38
C ARG A 286 2.25 4.31 5.71
N PHE A 287 1.14 4.79 6.26
CA PHE A 287 0.36 5.89 5.67
C PHE A 287 1.04 7.26 5.79
N TRP A 288 1.98 7.40 6.72
CA TRP A 288 2.89 8.54 6.77
C TRP A 288 4.23 8.10 6.20
N GLY A 289 4.67 8.78 5.14
CA GLY A 289 5.96 8.51 4.51
C GLY A 289 7.07 8.53 5.55
N ASP A 290 7.97 7.55 5.46
CA ASP A 290 9.28 7.66 6.09
C ASP A 290 9.88 8.97 5.56
N VAL A 291 9.86 10.02 6.38
CA VAL A 291 10.91 11.02 6.27
C VAL A 291 12.15 10.21 6.57
N ASP A 292 13.00 10.03 5.58
CA ASP A 292 14.25 9.28 5.69
C ASP A 292 15.06 9.91 6.83
N GLU A 293 14.88 9.42 8.06
CA GLU A 293 15.40 10.05 9.26
C GLU A 293 16.94 10.07 9.21
N GLU A 294 17.54 9.11 8.49
CA GLU A 294 18.97 9.09 8.20
C GLU A 294 19.36 10.16 7.18
N GLY A 295 18.65 10.30 6.07
CA GLY A 295 18.93 11.36 5.08
C GLY A 295 18.74 12.77 5.63
N VAL A 296 17.70 12.99 6.44
CA VAL A 296 17.48 14.27 7.13
C VAL A 296 18.53 14.51 8.21
N ARG A 297 19.05 13.46 8.86
CA ARG A 297 20.12 13.59 9.85
C ARG A 297 21.46 13.91 9.20
N GLU A 298 21.79 13.30 8.06
CA GLU A 298 23.00 13.60 7.29
C GLU A 298 22.99 15.03 6.73
N GLU A 299 21.90 15.47 6.09
CA GLU A 299 21.77 16.86 5.63
C GLU A 299 21.89 17.88 6.78
N LEU A 300 21.39 17.51 7.96
CA LEU A 300 21.49 18.33 9.17
C LEU A 300 22.91 18.39 9.73
N GLU A 301 23.67 17.31 9.63
CA GLU A 301 25.07 17.27 10.05
C GLU A 301 25.97 18.06 9.10
N GLU A 302 25.76 17.96 7.79
CA GLU A 302 26.48 18.76 6.79
C GLU A 302 26.24 20.26 6.96
N LEU A 303 24.97 20.68 7.16
CA LEU A 303 24.63 22.08 7.42
C LEU A 303 25.22 22.62 8.73
N VAL A 304 25.41 21.77 9.74
CA VAL A 304 26.03 22.16 11.02
C VAL A 304 27.53 22.32 10.86
N GLU A 305 28.20 21.48 10.07
CA GLU A 305 29.63 21.62 9.78
C GLU A 305 29.92 22.82 8.89
N GLU A 306 29.08 23.13 7.89
CA GLU A 306 29.21 24.37 7.09
C GLU A 306 29.07 25.64 7.94
N ILE A 307 28.25 25.62 8.99
CA ILE A 307 28.09 26.76 9.92
C ILE A 307 29.31 26.95 10.82
N LYS A 308 29.97 25.86 11.24
CA LYS A 308 31.15 25.95 12.10
C LYS A 308 32.41 26.41 11.36
N HIS A 309 32.42 26.25 10.04
CA HIS A 309 33.56 26.58 9.19
C HIS A 309 33.41 27.90 8.41
N ALA A 310 32.27 28.58 8.52
CA ALA A 310 32.03 29.93 7.99
C ALA A 310 32.26 31.00 9.07
#